data_AF-A0AAW9IJ01-F1
#
_entry.id   AF-A0AAW9IJ01-F1
#
_cell.length_a   1.000
_cell.length_b   1.000
_cell.length_c   1.000
_cell.angle_alpha   90.00
_cell.angle_beta   90.00
_cell.angle_gamma   90.00
#
_symmetry.space_group_name_H-M   'P 1'
#
loop_
_entity.id
_entity.type
_entity.pdbx_description
1 polymer ?
#
loop_
_entity_poly.entity_id
_entity_poly.type
_entity_poly.pdbx_seq_one_letter_code
_entity_poly.pdbx_strand_id
1 'polypeptide(L)'
;KVEGSNIGYYFPYAANINLLRENREGNWFEINASKPAGNKIITNNYLTMYIDHGKNIKDQSYSYVLLPNNSSQQVAEYANNPNIEIVRNDEIAHGVKHITLNIEGANFWVDGKNTSGSITSSGKASVMIKENADNTLTISVSDPTFQGKNMSIEVAKSATKLVKADNQISNVNLKDGKIAFDVNTENSMGASFE
;
A
#
# COMPACT_ATOMS: atom_id res chain seq x y z
N LYS A 1 -28.14 -11.86 -8.04
CA LYS A 1 -26.71 -11.77 -7.65
C LYS A 1 -25.90 -11.82 -8.94
N VAL A 2 -24.97 -10.89 -9.15
CA VAL A 2 -24.11 -10.90 -10.36
C VAL A 2 -22.91 -11.80 -10.08
N GLU A 3 -22.59 -12.70 -10.99
CA GLU A 3 -21.38 -13.54 -10.88
C GLU A 3 -20.12 -12.67 -10.93
N GLY A 4 -19.07 -13.03 -10.18
CA GLY A 4 -17.83 -12.24 -10.14
C GLY A 4 -17.99 -10.86 -9.48
N SER A 5 -18.92 -10.72 -8.53
CA SER A 5 -19.13 -9.48 -7.76
C SER A 5 -19.01 -9.64 -6.24
N ASN A 6 -18.51 -10.79 -5.77
CA ASN A 6 -18.25 -10.98 -4.35
C ASN A 6 -17.07 -10.10 -3.91
N ILE A 7 -17.08 -9.65 -2.65
CA ILE A 7 -15.95 -8.96 -2.05
C ILE A 7 -15.72 -9.56 -0.66
N GLY A 8 -14.54 -10.14 -0.45
CA GLY A 8 -14.08 -10.60 0.86
C GLY A 8 -13.27 -9.52 1.57
N TYR A 9 -13.29 -9.57 2.89
CA TYR A 9 -12.53 -8.66 3.76
C TYR A 9 -11.81 -9.50 4.80
N TYR A 10 -10.50 -9.34 4.91
CA TYR A 10 -9.69 -9.98 5.93
C TYR A 10 -9.07 -8.91 6.83
N PHE A 11 -9.09 -9.14 8.14
CA PHE A 11 -8.52 -8.23 9.14
C PHE A 11 -7.34 -8.97 9.81
N PRO A 12 -6.08 -8.58 9.50
CA PRO A 12 -4.89 -9.25 10.04
C PRO A 12 -4.80 -9.22 11.57
N TYR A 13 -5.35 -8.17 12.17
CA TYR A 13 -5.52 -8.04 13.62
C TYR A 13 -7.01 -7.89 13.94
N ALA A 14 -7.39 -8.25 15.17
CA ALA A 14 -8.76 -8.11 15.63
C ALA A 14 -9.25 -6.65 15.46
N ALA A 15 -10.39 -6.48 14.81
CA ALA A 15 -10.98 -5.18 14.53
C ALA A 15 -12.48 -5.19 14.87
N ASN A 16 -12.95 -4.12 15.53
CA ASN A 16 -14.37 -3.91 15.76
C ASN A 16 -14.97 -3.19 14.55
N ILE A 17 -15.74 -3.93 13.75
CA ILE A 17 -16.33 -3.42 12.51
C ILE A 17 -17.79 -3.05 12.76
N ASN A 18 -18.12 -1.79 12.51
CA ASN A 18 -19.51 -1.35 12.43
C ASN A 18 -20.08 -1.72 11.06
N LEU A 19 -21.27 -2.30 11.05
CA LEU A 19 -21.99 -2.76 9.86
C LEU A 19 -23.35 -2.09 9.81
N LEU A 20 -23.64 -1.39 8.71
CA LEU A 20 -24.93 -0.77 8.45
C LEU A 20 -25.45 -1.23 7.08
N ARG A 21 -26.66 -1.78 7.07
CA ARG A 21 -27.39 -2.11 5.84
C ARG A 21 -28.68 -1.30 5.83
N GLU A 22 -28.83 -0.44 4.84
CA GLU A 22 -29.93 0.51 4.79
C GLU A 22 -30.31 0.89 3.36
N ASN A 23 -31.51 1.47 3.24
CA ASN A 23 -31.98 2.10 2.01
C ASN A 23 -31.73 3.60 2.14
N ARG A 24 -31.09 4.21 1.14
CA ARG A 24 -30.85 5.65 1.09
C ARG A 24 -31.63 6.25 -0.08
N GLU A 25 -32.35 7.32 0.21
CA GLU A 25 -33.05 8.13 -0.79
C GLU A 25 -32.26 9.41 -1.05
N GLY A 26 -32.28 9.85 -2.30
CA GLY A 26 -31.67 11.12 -2.70
C GLY A 26 -32.00 11.42 -4.15
N ASN A 27 -31.51 12.54 -4.66
CA ASN A 27 -31.69 12.92 -6.05
C ASN A 27 -30.43 13.59 -6.61
N TRP A 28 -30.34 13.68 -7.95
CA TRP A 28 -29.16 14.28 -8.59
C TRP A 28 -29.06 15.79 -8.37
N PHE A 29 -30.18 16.45 -8.07
CA PHE A 29 -30.22 17.88 -7.82
C PHE A 29 -29.51 18.27 -6.51
N GLU A 30 -29.56 17.42 -5.48
CA GLU A 30 -28.88 17.63 -4.19
C GLU A 30 -27.35 17.78 -4.32
N ILE A 31 -26.74 17.11 -5.30
CA ILE A 31 -25.29 17.20 -5.57
C ILE A 31 -24.96 18.06 -6.80
N ASN A 32 -25.96 18.40 -7.61
CA ASN A 32 -25.81 19.26 -8.78
C ASN A 32 -27.08 20.07 -9.06
N ALA A 33 -27.21 21.19 -8.36
CA ALA A 33 -28.36 22.09 -8.47
C ALA A 33 -28.51 22.74 -9.87
N SER A 34 -27.50 22.68 -10.75
CA SER A 34 -27.60 23.20 -12.12
C SER A 34 -28.45 22.32 -13.06
N LYS A 35 -28.90 21.15 -12.60
CA LYS A 35 -29.72 20.20 -13.37
C LYS A 35 -31.08 19.98 -12.69
N PRO A 36 -32.07 20.88 -12.88
CA PRO A 36 -33.40 20.75 -12.29
C PRO A 36 -34.14 19.45 -12.64
N ALA A 37 -33.86 18.90 -13.83
CA ALA A 37 -34.38 17.59 -14.25
C ALA A 37 -33.89 16.42 -13.36
N GLY A 38 -32.86 16.64 -12.55
CA GLY A 38 -32.31 15.70 -11.58
C GLY A 38 -33.09 15.62 -10.26
N ASN A 39 -34.20 16.34 -10.08
CA ASN A 39 -34.97 16.38 -8.82
C ASN A 39 -35.86 15.15 -8.56
N LYS A 40 -35.72 14.08 -9.36
CA LYS A 40 -36.43 12.82 -9.13
C LYS A 40 -35.74 12.05 -8.01
N ILE A 41 -36.49 11.73 -6.94
CA ILE A 41 -36.01 10.88 -5.85
C ILE A 41 -35.74 9.46 -6.39
N ILE A 42 -34.60 8.92 -5.99
CA ILE A 42 -34.14 7.56 -6.26
C ILE A 42 -33.76 6.92 -4.93
N THR A 43 -34.12 5.66 -4.76
CA THR A 43 -33.79 4.86 -3.58
C THR A 43 -32.83 3.74 -3.95
N ASN A 44 -31.74 3.58 -3.21
CA ASN A 44 -30.76 2.50 -3.40
C ASN A 44 -30.40 1.85 -2.07
N ASN A 45 -29.98 0.59 -2.12
CA ASN A 45 -29.60 -0.19 -0.94
C ASN A 45 -28.08 -0.21 -0.82
N TYR A 46 -27.57 0.01 0.39
CA TYR A 46 -26.14 0.05 0.68
C TYR A 46 -25.77 -0.90 1.82
N LEU A 47 -24.55 -1.43 1.75
CA LEU A 47 -23.84 -2.01 2.88
C LEU A 47 -22.64 -1.12 3.18
N THR A 48 -22.58 -0.60 4.39
CA THR A 48 -21.49 0.25 4.89
C THR A 48 -20.76 -0.50 5.99
N MET A 49 -19.42 -0.52 5.89
CA MET A 49 -18.53 -1.06 6.92
C MET A 49 -17.52 0.00 7.28
N TYR A 50 -17.29 0.21 8.57
CA TYR A 50 -16.28 1.16 9.04
C TYR A 50 -15.72 0.77 10.41
N ILE A 51 -14.48 1.17 10.65
CA ILE A 51 -13.84 1.13 11.97
C ILE A 51 -14.07 2.49 12.61
N ASP A 52 -14.61 2.50 13.82
CA ASP A 52 -14.78 3.74 14.60
C ASP A 52 -13.59 3.88 15.55
N HIS A 53 -12.75 4.89 15.32
CA HIS A 53 -11.61 5.22 16.19
C HIS A 53 -12.02 6.10 17.39
N GLY A 54 -13.27 6.52 17.48
CA GLY A 54 -13.79 7.37 18.55
C GLY A 54 -13.39 8.84 18.42
N LYS A 55 -13.38 9.55 19.56
CA LYS A 55 -13.07 10.99 19.65
C LYS A 55 -11.71 11.20 20.31
N ASN A 56 -11.05 12.34 20.03
CA ASN A 56 -9.73 12.70 20.60
C ASN A 56 -8.64 11.65 20.37
N ILE A 57 -8.53 11.22 19.10
CA ILE A 57 -7.70 10.10 18.67
C ILE A 57 -6.20 10.42 18.85
N LYS A 58 -5.46 9.49 19.47
CA LYS A 58 -4.00 9.42 19.46
C LYS A 58 -3.59 7.99 19.09
N ASP A 59 -2.61 7.87 18.20
CA ASP A 59 -1.91 6.62 17.87
C ASP A 59 -2.82 5.42 17.52
N GLN A 60 -3.95 5.70 16.84
CA GLN A 60 -4.83 4.64 16.32
C GLN A 60 -4.37 4.20 14.93
N SER A 61 -4.53 2.91 14.65
CA SER A 61 -4.22 2.31 13.37
C SER A 61 -5.32 1.33 12.95
N TYR A 62 -5.34 1.00 11.66
CA TYR A 62 -6.19 -0.04 11.12
C TYR A 62 -5.41 -0.85 10.09
N SER A 63 -5.88 -2.05 9.81
CA SER A 63 -5.37 -2.90 8.75
C SER A 63 -6.47 -3.82 8.23
N TYR A 64 -6.62 -3.89 6.92
CA TYR A 64 -7.52 -4.84 6.27
C TYR A 64 -7.00 -5.19 4.87
N VAL A 65 -7.45 -6.32 4.35
CA VAL A 65 -7.16 -6.80 3.00
C VAL A 65 -8.47 -6.97 2.26
N LEU A 66 -8.54 -6.41 1.05
CA LEU A 66 -9.64 -6.67 0.13
C LEU A 66 -9.36 -7.95 -0.64
N LEU A 67 -10.33 -8.84 -0.70
CA LEU A 67 -10.28 -10.11 -1.44
C LEU A 67 -11.42 -10.14 -2.48
N PRO A 68 -11.33 -9.36 -3.57
CA PRO A 68 -12.36 -9.33 -4.60
C PRO A 68 -12.56 -10.70 -5.22
N ASN A 69 -13.80 -10.98 -5.62
CA ASN A 69 -14.23 -12.20 -6.32
C ASN A 69 -14.08 -13.52 -5.55
N ASN A 70 -13.62 -13.50 -4.30
CA ASN A 70 -13.54 -14.69 -3.47
C ASN A 70 -14.93 -15.09 -2.92
N SER A 71 -15.19 -16.40 -2.89
CA SER A 71 -16.30 -16.99 -2.15
C SER A 71 -16.06 -16.93 -0.63
N SER A 72 -17.11 -17.16 0.16
CA SER A 72 -16.97 -17.24 1.62
C SER A 72 -15.97 -18.30 2.08
N GLN A 73 -15.90 -19.44 1.37
CA GLN A 73 -14.94 -20.50 1.67
C GLN A 73 -13.51 -20.04 1.38
N GLN A 74 -13.26 -19.44 0.21
CA GLN A 74 -11.94 -18.93 -0.16
C GLN A 74 -11.45 -17.82 0.77
N VAL A 75 -12.35 -16.96 1.28
CA VAL A 75 -12.01 -15.96 2.30
C VAL A 75 -11.60 -16.63 3.62
N ALA A 76 -12.31 -17.67 4.06
CA ALA A 76 -11.97 -18.42 5.26
C ALA A 76 -10.63 -19.18 5.11
N GLU A 77 -10.38 -19.77 3.95
CA GLU A 77 -9.10 -20.41 3.60
C GLU A 77 -7.95 -19.39 3.64
N TYR A 78 -8.14 -18.21 3.04
CA TYR A 78 -7.15 -17.13 3.11
C TYR A 78 -6.89 -16.68 4.55
N ALA A 79 -7.93 -16.53 5.37
CA ALA A 79 -7.79 -16.10 6.76
C ALA A 79 -6.99 -17.09 7.62
N ASN A 80 -7.05 -18.39 7.31
CA ASN A 80 -6.29 -19.43 8.01
C ASN A 80 -4.81 -19.49 7.58
N ASN A 81 -4.49 -19.04 6.38
CA ASN A 81 -3.13 -19.03 5.85
C ASN A 81 -2.91 -17.79 4.95
N PRO A 82 -2.81 -16.58 5.54
CA PRO A 82 -2.67 -15.36 4.77
C PRO A 82 -1.29 -15.30 4.12
N ASN A 83 -1.24 -14.92 2.85
CA ASN A 83 0.02 -14.76 2.12
C ASN A 83 0.64 -13.37 2.30
N ILE A 84 0.14 -12.59 3.26
CA ILE A 84 0.66 -11.25 3.57
C ILE A 84 1.15 -11.17 5.00
N GLU A 85 2.11 -10.28 5.23
CA GLU A 85 2.65 -9.96 6.54
C GLU A 85 2.79 -8.43 6.64
N ILE A 86 2.23 -7.83 7.69
CA ILE A 86 2.45 -6.41 8.00
C ILE A 86 3.78 -6.33 8.75
N VAL A 87 4.81 -5.74 8.12
CA VAL A 87 6.16 -5.62 8.71
C VAL A 87 6.34 -4.33 9.50
N ARG A 88 5.51 -3.32 9.23
CA ARG A 88 5.47 -2.07 10.00
C ARG A 88 4.15 -1.34 9.75
N ASN A 89 3.58 -0.71 10.78
CA ASN A 89 2.35 0.08 10.68
C ASN A 89 2.34 1.18 11.75
N ASP A 90 3.21 2.19 11.59
CA ASP A 90 3.36 3.31 12.52
C ASP A 90 3.62 4.63 11.76
N GLU A 91 3.78 5.72 12.50
CA GLU A 91 3.98 7.07 11.98
C GLU A 91 5.28 7.26 11.18
N ILE A 92 6.22 6.32 11.27
CA ILE A 92 7.51 6.38 10.58
C ILE A 92 7.39 5.73 9.20
N ALA A 93 6.82 4.52 9.14
CA ALA A 93 6.60 3.83 7.87
C ALA A 93 5.50 2.74 7.96
N HIS A 94 4.88 2.48 6.82
CA HIS A 94 3.97 1.34 6.63
C HIS A 94 4.59 0.36 5.64
N GLY A 95 4.69 -0.91 6.02
CA GLY A 95 5.25 -1.93 5.14
C GLY A 95 4.49 -3.25 5.19
N VAL A 96 4.38 -3.89 4.04
CA VAL A 96 3.71 -5.18 3.86
C VAL A 96 4.52 -6.07 2.93
N LYS A 97 4.66 -7.35 3.31
CA LYS A 97 5.20 -8.41 2.45
C LYS A 97 4.08 -9.26 1.89
N HIS A 98 4.23 -9.71 0.65
CA HIS A 98 3.46 -10.79 0.06
C HIS A 98 4.38 -12.01 -0.08
N ILE A 99 4.23 -12.97 0.84
CA ILE A 99 5.16 -14.09 1.05
C ILE A 99 5.29 -14.95 -0.22
N THR A 100 4.16 -15.34 -0.82
CA THR A 100 4.20 -16.26 -1.98
C THR A 100 4.62 -15.59 -3.29
N LEU A 101 4.56 -14.26 -3.37
CA LEU A 101 5.01 -13.51 -4.55
C LEU A 101 6.43 -12.96 -4.37
N ASN A 102 7.01 -13.12 -3.17
CA ASN A 102 8.27 -12.50 -2.74
C ASN A 102 8.32 -11.00 -3.07
N ILE A 103 7.23 -10.30 -2.76
CA ILE A 103 7.12 -8.85 -2.90
C ILE A 103 7.12 -8.22 -1.51
N GLU A 104 7.84 -7.12 -1.34
CA GLU A 104 7.77 -6.29 -0.16
C GLU A 104 7.59 -4.83 -0.59
N GLY A 105 6.60 -4.14 -0.02
CA GLY A 105 6.36 -2.72 -0.25
C GLY A 105 6.44 -1.95 1.06
N ALA A 106 7.02 -0.75 1.02
CA ALA A 106 7.09 0.14 2.16
C ALA A 106 6.92 1.61 1.76
N ASN A 107 6.08 2.34 2.50
CA ASN A 107 5.95 3.78 2.43
C ASN A 107 6.58 4.40 3.67
N PHE A 108 7.50 5.34 3.48
CA PHE A 108 8.21 6.05 4.53
C PHE A 108 7.69 7.48 4.64
N TRP A 109 7.30 7.88 5.85
CA TRP A 109 6.56 9.13 6.10
C TRP A 109 7.44 10.26 6.62
N VAL A 110 8.59 9.92 7.19
CA VAL A 110 9.51 10.88 7.83
C VAL A 110 10.90 10.79 7.23
N ASP A 111 11.61 11.92 7.26
CA ASP A 111 13.00 11.97 6.84
C ASP A 111 13.92 11.34 7.88
N GLY A 112 15.14 10.99 7.46
CA GLY A 112 16.11 10.25 8.28
C GLY A 112 16.12 8.77 7.94
N LYS A 113 17.12 8.06 8.49
CA LYS A 113 17.34 6.63 8.21
C LYS A 113 16.33 5.77 8.95
N ASN A 114 15.30 5.31 8.25
CA ASN A 114 14.19 4.54 8.79
C ASN A 114 14.07 3.20 8.08
N THR A 115 13.76 2.14 8.83
CA THR A 115 13.67 0.76 8.30
C THR A 115 12.25 0.22 8.43
N SER A 116 11.73 -0.43 7.39
CA SER A 116 10.50 -1.21 7.40
C SER A 116 10.77 -2.55 6.74
N GLY A 117 10.69 -3.63 7.52
CA GLY A 117 11.07 -4.97 7.06
C GLY A 117 12.52 -5.02 6.57
N SER A 118 12.74 -5.38 5.31
CA SER A 118 14.08 -5.43 4.70
C SER A 118 14.54 -4.12 4.09
N ILE A 119 13.66 -3.12 3.97
CA ILE A 119 13.91 -1.86 3.26
C ILE A 119 14.24 -0.76 4.27
N THR A 120 15.28 0.02 3.98
CA THR A 120 15.64 1.24 4.71
C THR A 120 15.68 2.41 3.75
N SER A 121 15.06 3.53 4.11
CA SER A 121 15.10 4.78 3.36
C SER A 121 15.68 5.89 4.23
N SER A 122 16.44 6.81 3.62
CA SER A 122 16.92 8.03 4.29
C SER A 122 15.91 9.19 4.26
N GLY A 123 14.80 9.03 3.55
CA GLY A 123 13.82 10.08 3.29
C GLY A 123 12.41 9.53 3.04
N LYS A 124 11.46 10.44 2.84
CA LYS A 124 10.08 10.08 2.47
C LYS A 124 10.04 9.42 1.11
N ALA A 125 9.64 8.16 1.05
CA ALA A 125 9.72 7.33 -0.15
C ALA A 125 8.53 6.37 -0.25
N SER A 126 8.20 5.96 -1.47
CA SER A 126 7.47 4.71 -1.72
C SER A 126 8.44 3.73 -2.37
N VAL A 127 8.62 2.56 -1.78
CA VAL A 127 9.57 1.54 -2.25
C VAL A 127 8.84 0.21 -2.42
N MET A 128 9.12 -0.50 -3.51
CA MET A 128 8.69 -1.88 -3.72
C MET A 128 9.87 -2.73 -4.18
N ILE A 129 10.03 -3.92 -3.60
CA ILE A 129 11.00 -4.92 -4.05
C ILE A 129 10.30 -6.20 -4.45
N LYS A 130 10.88 -6.91 -5.43
CA LYS A 130 10.40 -8.21 -5.89
C LYS A 130 11.56 -9.13 -6.21
N GLU A 131 11.57 -10.31 -5.60
CA GLU A 131 12.45 -11.40 -6.02
C GLU A 131 11.82 -12.17 -7.19
N ASN A 132 12.51 -12.19 -8.31
CA ASN A 132 12.04 -12.83 -9.53
C ASN A 132 12.53 -14.29 -9.60
N ALA A 133 11.84 -15.09 -10.41
CA ALA A 133 12.15 -16.51 -10.59
C ALA A 133 13.52 -16.77 -11.26
N ASP A 134 14.12 -15.75 -11.89
CA ASP A 134 15.43 -15.80 -12.55
C ASP A 134 16.60 -15.41 -11.62
N ASN A 135 16.36 -15.40 -10.29
CA ASN A 135 17.31 -14.98 -9.27
C ASN A 135 17.72 -13.50 -9.35
N THR A 136 16.91 -12.64 -9.97
CA THR A 136 17.07 -11.20 -9.89
C THR A 136 16.21 -10.58 -8.80
N LEU A 137 16.63 -9.43 -8.27
CA LEU A 137 15.85 -8.59 -7.38
C LEU A 137 15.56 -7.27 -8.11
N THR A 138 14.29 -6.97 -8.32
CA THR A 138 13.84 -5.64 -8.80
C THR A 138 13.55 -4.76 -7.60
N ILE A 139 14.01 -3.52 -7.62
CA ILE A 139 13.75 -2.51 -6.58
C ILE A 139 13.22 -1.27 -7.31
N SER A 140 12.03 -0.82 -6.95
CA SER A 140 11.40 0.38 -7.50
C SER A 140 11.22 1.42 -6.39
N VAL A 141 11.60 2.66 -6.65
CA VAL A 141 11.61 3.76 -5.67
C VAL A 141 11.00 5.01 -6.28
N SER A 142 10.14 5.70 -5.54
CA SER A 142 9.65 7.02 -5.90
C SER A 142 9.68 7.99 -4.71
N ASP A 143 9.68 9.28 -5.03
CA ASP A 143 9.35 10.35 -4.08
C ASP A 143 7.93 10.87 -4.35
N PRO A 144 6.93 10.46 -3.54
CA PRO A 144 5.56 10.92 -3.68
C PRO A 144 5.35 12.39 -3.29
N THR A 145 6.33 13.03 -2.64
CA THR A 145 6.19 14.42 -2.17
C THR A 145 6.44 15.45 -3.25
N PHE A 146 7.14 15.05 -4.33
CA PHE A 146 7.60 15.90 -5.43
C PHE A 146 8.57 17.01 -4.96
N GLN A 147 9.15 16.87 -3.77
CA GLN A 147 10.00 17.89 -3.13
C GLN A 147 11.41 17.39 -2.88
N GLY A 148 11.63 16.08 -2.91
CA GLY A 148 12.92 15.44 -2.76
C GLY A 148 13.88 15.79 -3.88
N LYS A 149 15.16 15.80 -3.54
CA LYS A 149 16.26 15.93 -4.51
C LYS A 149 17.05 14.64 -4.63
N ASN A 150 17.39 14.05 -3.49
CA ASN A 150 18.13 12.81 -3.42
C ASN A 150 17.75 12.05 -2.15
N MET A 151 17.83 10.73 -2.20
CA MET A 151 17.66 9.83 -1.07
C MET A 151 18.51 8.58 -1.24
N SER A 152 18.89 7.98 -0.12
CA SER A 152 19.58 6.69 -0.09
C SER A 152 18.61 5.60 0.30
N ILE A 153 18.68 4.47 -0.41
CA ILE A 153 17.93 3.25 -0.12
C ILE A 153 18.92 2.15 0.24
N GLU A 154 18.61 1.39 1.30
CA GLU A 154 19.29 0.14 1.62
C GLU A 154 18.28 -1.01 1.68
N VAL A 155 18.62 -2.16 1.10
CA VAL A 155 17.86 -3.41 1.21
C VAL A 155 18.75 -4.45 1.87
N ALA A 156 18.25 -5.06 2.95
CA ALA A 156 18.93 -6.12 3.71
C ALA A 156 18.91 -7.47 2.97
N LYS A 157 19.47 -7.49 1.75
CA LYS A 157 19.65 -8.66 0.89
C LYS A 157 21.04 -8.62 0.26
N SER A 158 21.59 -9.80 0.01
CA SER A 158 22.84 -9.93 -0.74
C SER A 158 22.59 -9.95 -2.23
N ALA A 159 23.41 -9.23 -3.00
CA ALA A 159 23.47 -9.35 -4.45
C ALA A 159 24.94 -9.38 -4.89
N THR A 160 25.21 -9.98 -6.04
CA THR A 160 26.58 -10.14 -6.56
C THR A 160 26.88 -9.17 -7.69
N LYS A 161 25.85 -8.67 -8.38
CA LYS A 161 25.99 -7.84 -9.58
C LYS A 161 24.76 -6.98 -9.82
N LEU A 162 24.97 -5.75 -10.28
CA LEU A 162 23.93 -4.91 -10.86
C LEU A 162 23.61 -5.35 -12.30
N VAL A 163 22.34 -5.59 -12.59
CA VAL A 163 21.87 -5.99 -13.94
C VAL A 163 21.58 -4.76 -14.80
N LYS A 164 20.75 -3.85 -14.29
CA LYS A 164 20.34 -2.60 -14.91
C LYS A 164 19.90 -1.63 -13.80
N ALA A 165 19.99 -0.34 -14.06
CA ALA A 165 19.38 0.73 -13.27
C ALA A 165 19.03 1.91 -14.18
N ASP A 166 18.03 2.70 -13.80
CA ASP A 166 17.71 3.99 -14.40
C ASP A 166 18.80 5.03 -14.12
N ASN A 167 18.91 6.05 -14.98
CA ASN A 167 19.99 7.06 -14.91
C ASN A 167 19.96 7.91 -13.62
N GLN A 168 18.86 7.89 -12.88
CA GLN A 168 18.70 8.59 -11.60
C GLN A 168 19.35 7.83 -10.44
N ILE A 169 19.66 6.54 -10.63
CA ILE A 169 20.26 5.70 -9.62
C ILE A 169 21.79 5.79 -9.70
N SER A 170 22.42 5.99 -8.55
CA SER A 170 23.88 6.14 -8.43
C SER A 170 24.41 5.51 -7.14
N ASN A 171 25.74 5.48 -6.97
CA ASN A 171 26.40 5.01 -5.75
C ASN A 171 26.01 3.58 -5.30
N VAL A 172 25.77 2.69 -6.27
CA VAL A 172 25.38 1.30 -6.00
C VAL A 172 26.49 0.53 -5.27
N ASN A 173 26.18 -0.04 -4.11
CA ASN A 173 27.05 -0.86 -3.28
C ASN A 173 26.35 -2.18 -2.89
N LEU A 174 27.02 -3.31 -3.10
CA LEU A 174 26.45 -4.67 -2.90
C LEU A 174 27.21 -5.47 -1.83
N LYS A 175 27.81 -4.79 -0.85
CA LYS A 175 28.67 -5.39 0.18
C LYS A 175 27.89 -5.65 1.48
N ASP A 176 28.51 -6.43 2.37
CA ASP A 176 28.06 -6.63 3.76
C ASP A 176 26.62 -7.14 3.89
N GLY A 177 26.20 -7.97 2.92
CA GLY A 177 24.85 -8.54 2.88
C GLY A 177 23.74 -7.53 2.60
N LYS A 178 24.09 -6.37 2.01
CA LYS A 178 23.17 -5.29 1.70
C LYS A 178 23.32 -4.83 0.26
N ILE A 179 22.22 -4.32 -0.29
CA ILE A 179 22.19 -3.51 -1.50
C ILE A 179 21.93 -2.09 -1.05
N ALA A 180 22.79 -1.14 -1.42
CA ALA A 180 22.61 0.27 -1.13
C ALA A 180 22.82 1.10 -2.38
N PHE A 181 22.04 2.17 -2.57
CA PHE A 181 22.16 3.09 -3.69
C PHE A 181 21.49 4.43 -3.37
N ASP A 182 21.84 5.46 -4.14
CA ASP A 182 21.21 6.78 -4.08
C ASP A 182 20.29 6.99 -5.30
N VAL A 183 19.21 7.74 -5.12
CA VAL A 183 18.23 8.06 -6.17
C VAL A 183 18.03 9.56 -6.26
N ASN A 184 18.36 10.15 -7.41
CA ASN A 184 18.02 11.54 -7.70
C ASN A 184 16.54 11.66 -8.08
N THR A 185 15.76 12.30 -7.21
CA THR A 185 14.31 12.51 -7.38
C THR A 185 13.94 13.93 -7.80
N GLU A 186 14.93 14.79 -8.06
CA GLU A 186 14.71 16.17 -8.45
C GLU A 186 13.91 16.25 -9.77
N ASN A 187 12.83 17.03 -9.78
CA ASN A 187 11.92 17.20 -10.93
C ASN A 187 11.30 15.89 -11.46
N SER A 188 11.26 14.83 -10.64
CA SER A 188 10.72 13.52 -11.03
C SER A 188 9.19 13.47 -11.12
N MET A 189 8.49 14.43 -10.49
CA MET A 189 7.02 14.49 -10.45
C MET A 189 6.36 13.16 -10.01
N GLY A 190 7.01 12.43 -9.09
CA GLY A 190 6.50 11.16 -8.58
C GLY A 190 6.80 9.96 -9.45
N ALA A 191 7.63 10.10 -10.49
CA ALA A 191 8.13 8.97 -11.25
C ALA A 191 8.81 7.94 -10.34
N SER A 192 8.68 6.67 -10.71
CA SER A 192 9.39 5.57 -10.07
C SER A 192 10.63 5.23 -10.88
N PHE A 193 11.71 4.89 -10.17
CA PHE A 193 13.01 4.52 -10.74
C PHE A 193 13.38 3.11 -10.32
N GLU A 194 13.91 2.33 -11.26
CA GLU A 194 14.29 0.91 -11.08
C GLU A 194 15.75 0.61 -11.44
#